data_AF-A0A174M6P1-F1
#
_entry.id   AF-A0A174M6P1-F1
#
_cell.length_a   1.000
_cell.length_b   1.000
_cell.length_c   1.000
_cell.angle_alpha   90.00
_cell.angle_beta   90.00
_cell.angle_gamma   90.00
#
_symmetry.space_group_name_H-M   'P 1'
#
loop_
_entity.id
_entity.type
_entity.pdbx_description
1 polymer ?
#
loop_
_entity_poly.entity_id
_entity_poly.type
_entity_poly.pdbx_seq_one_letter_code
_entity_poly.pdbx_strand_id
1 'polypeptide(L)'
;MHAYTQNGEEDTVLRDDLKRVKKKLSLTFAIAIIGTCVVFGLLYYLGIDLLNNYIEGTSHLIYDNEKPYIDEFQQYVSDNNISTTDVEQYDEWMSDHDISFYSVQEEGKVIYNKSNVDKLISPAKNMYDYRFTGSYELPVQFADIEAEVFIYTGFTIKLYMSF
;
A
#
# COMPACT_ATOMS: atom_id res chain seq x y z
N MET A 1 11.14 36.95 -66.75
CA MET A 1 11.50 37.09 -65.32
C MET A 1 10.28 36.72 -64.47
N HIS A 2 9.83 35.46 -64.53
CA HIS A 2 8.57 35.03 -63.87
C HIS A 2 8.69 33.70 -63.09
N ALA A 3 9.79 32.96 -63.20
CA ALA A 3 9.98 31.67 -62.52
C ALA A 3 10.47 31.79 -61.06
N TYR A 4 11.08 32.92 -60.68
CA TYR A 4 11.64 33.11 -59.33
C TYR A 4 10.59 33.48 -58.27
N THR A 5 9.50 34.11 -58.68
CA THR A 5 8.38 34.49 -57.79
C THR A 5 7.51 33.29 -57.42
N GLN A 6 7.32 32.35 -58.34
CA GLN A 6 6.42 31.21 -58.15
C GLN A 6 6.98 30.18 -57.15
N ASN A 7 8.29 29.86 -57.22
CA ASN A 7 8.94 28.96 -56.25
C ASN A 7 8.98 29.55 -54.83
N GLY A 8 9.14 30.87 -54.69
CA GLY A 8 9.14 31.52 -53.38
C GLY A 8 7.76 31.52 -52.71
N GLU A 9 6.69 31.61 -53.51
CA GLU A 9 5.30 31.55 -53.05
C GLU A 9 4.91 30.11 -52.67
N GLU A 10 5.34 29.11 -53.44
CA GLU A 10 5.13 27.70 -53.15
C GLU A 10 5.90 27.23 -51.89
N ASP A 11 7.15 27.67 -51.71
CA ASP A 11 7.96 27.39 -50.50
C ASP A 11 7.40 28.06 -49.23
N THR A 12 6.79 29.24 -49.36
CA THR A 12 6.15 29.94 -48.23
C THR A 12 4.84 29.27 -47.85
N VAL A 13 4.02 28.86 -48.82
CA VAL A 13 2.79 28.08 -48.61
C VAL A 13 3.08 26.73 -47.95
N LEU A 14 4.09 25.98 -48.43
CA LEU A 14 4.50 24.70 -47.84
C LEU A 14 4.98 24.83 -46.39
N ARG A 15 5.73 25.90 -46.07
CA ARG A 15 6.19 26.16 -44.69
C ARG A 15 5.05 26.52 -43.76
N ASP A 16 4.06 27.26 -44.23
CA ASP A 16 2.90 27.65 -43.43
C ASP A 16 1.92 26.49 -43.22
N ASP A 17 1.75 25.62 -44.22
CA ASP A 17 0.99 24.37 -44.08
C ASP A 17 1.68 23.40 -43.11
N LEU A 18 3.01 23.26 -43.19
CA LEU A 18 3.77 22.44 -42.25
C LEU A 18 3.67 22.98 -40.81
N LYS A 19 3.74 24.30 -40.61
CA LYS A 19 3.52 24.92 -39.29
C LYS A 19 2.09 24.68 -38.79
N ARG A 20 1.09 24.78 -39.67
CA ARG A 20 -0.32 24.53 -39.34
C ARG A 20 -0.54 23.09 -38.93
N VAL A 21 0.04 22.12 -39.65
CA VAL A 21 -0.05 20.69 -39.33
C VAL A 21 0.66 20.39 -38.01
N LYS A 22 1.89 20.91 -37.80
CA LYS A 22 2.61 20.76 -36.52
C LYS A 22 1.84 21.34 -35.34
N LYS A 23 1.19 22.50 -35.51
CA LYS A 23 0.37 23.13 -34.47
C LYS A 23 -0.88 22.29 -34.15
N LYS A 24 -1.57 21.77 -35.17
CA LYS A 24 -2.73 20.88 -34.98
C LYS A 24 -2.32 19.57 -34.28
N LEU A 25 -1.21 18.96 -34.70
CA LEU A 25 -0.68 17.74 -34.09
C LEU A 25 -0.30 17.96 -32.62
N SER A 26 0.40 19.06 -32.32
CA SER A 26 0.77 19.42 -30.95
C SER A 26 -0.46 19.68 -30.07
N LEU A 27 -1.52 20.27 -30.62
CA LEU A 27 -2.76 20.53 -29.89
C LEU A 27 -3.49 19.22 -29.56
N THR A 28 -3.63 18.32 -30.54
CA THR A 28 -4.24 16.99 -30.33
C THR A 28 -3.46 16.18 -29.30
N PHE A 29 -2.12 16.22 -29.37
CA PHE A 29 -1.26 15.54 -28.40
C PHE A 29 -1.43 16.10 -26.98
N ALA A 30 -1.52 17.43 -26.83
CA ALA A 30 -1.78 18.05 -25.53
C ALA A 30 -3.15 17.66 -24.95
N ILE A 31 -4.20 17.65 -25.79
CA ILE A 31 -5.54 17.22 -25.37
C ILE A 31 -5.55 15.75 -24.97
N ALA A 32 -4.83 14.89 -25.71
CA ALA A 32 -4.72 13.47 -25.39
C ALA A 32 -4.01 13.24 -24.05
N ILE A 33 -2.94 13.97 -23.77
CA ILE A 33 -2.25 13.91 -22.46
C ILE A 33 -3.21 14.34 -21.34
N ILE A 34 -3.88 15.48 -21.49
CA ILE A 34 -4.82 15.98 -20.48
C ILE A 34 -5.96 14.96 -20.27
N GLY A 35 -6.53 14.44 -21.35
CA GLY A 35 -7.58 13.43 -21.28
C GLY A 35 -7.11 12.17 -20.57
N THR A 36 -5.90 11.70 -20.85
CA THR A 36 -5.31 10.53 -20.19
C THR A 36 -5.06 10.80 -18.70
N CYS A 37 -4.53 11.97 -18.35
CA CYS A 37 -4.31 12.35 -16.95
C CYS A 37 -5.63 12.44 -16.17
N VAL A 38 -6.70 12.96 -16.78
CA VAL A 38 -8.02 13.03 -16.15
C VAL A 38 -8.60 11.63 -15.95
N VAL A 39 -8.57 10.78 -16.98
CA VAL A 39 -9.06 9.40 -16.88
C VAL A 39 -8.26 8.62 -15.84
N PHE A 40 -6.92 8.71 -15.87
CA PHE A 40 -6.06 8.08 -14.89
C PHE A 40 -6.33 8.59 -13.47
N GLY A 41 -6.45 9.90 -13.29
CA GLY A 41 -6.78 10.49 -11.99
C GLY A 41 -8.11 9.98 -11.45
N LEU A 42 -9.16 9.94 -12.29
CA LEU A 42 -10.47 9.42 -11.88
C LEU A 42 -10.40 7.94 -11.50
N LEU A 43 -9.73 7.12 -12.32
CA LEU A 43 -9.56 5.68 -12.03
C LEU A 43 -8.75 5.46 -10.75
N TYR A 44 -7.70 6.25 -10.52
CA TYR A 44 -6.89 6.17 -9.31
C TYR A 44 -7.72 6.52 -8.06
N TYR A 45 -8.44 7.65 -8.07
CA TYR A 45 -9.25 8.05 -6.92
C TYR A 45 -10.40 7.07 -6.65
N LEU A 46 -11.13 6.65 -7.69
CA LEU A 46 -12.21 5.67 -7.55
C LEU A 46 -11.68 4.30 -7.15
N GLY A 47 -10.53 3.88 -7.67
CA GLY A 47 -9.89 2.60 -7.35
C GLY A 47 -9.46 2.53 -5.89
N ILE A 48 -8.83 3.58 -5.38
CA ILE A 48 -8.46 3.66 -3.96
C ILE A 48 -9.70 3.69 -3.07
N ASP A 49 -10.76 4.44 -3.43
CA ASP A 49 -12.00 4.48 -2.65
C ASP A 49 -12.72 3.11 -2.62
N LEU A 50 -12.77 2.41 -3.75
CA LEU A 50 -13.30 1.04 -3.83
C LEU A 50 -12.46 0.05 -3.02
N LEU A 51 -11.13 0.16 -3.09
CA LEU A 51 -10.22 -0.71 -2.35
C LEU A 51 -10.29 -0.46 -0.84
N ASN A 52 -10.41 0.80 -0.42
CA ASN A 52 -10.60 1.16 0.98
C ASN A 52 -11.93 0.63 1.51
N ASN A 53 -13.03 0.85 0.78
CA ASN A 53 -14.34 0.31 1.14
C ASN A 53 -14.36 -1.22 1.17
N TYR A 54 -13.62 -1.87 0.25
CA TYR A 54 -13.41 -3.30 0.29
C TYR A 54 -12.65 -3.66 1.58
N ILE A 55 -11.45 -3.16 1.82
CA ILE A 55 -10.65 -3.51 3.01
C ILE A 55 -11.38 -3.20 4.33
N GLU A 56 -12.02 -2.04 4.46
CA GLU A 56 -12.82 -1.66 5.63
C GLU A 56 -14.03 -2.59 5.84
N GLY A 57 -14.74 -2.95 4.75
CA GLY A 57 -15.83 -3.93 4.79
C GLY A 57 -15.35 -5.38 4.94
N THR A 58 -14.06 -5.63 4.70
CA THR A 58 -13.41 -6.94 4.74
C THR A 58 -12.46 -7.06 5.92
N SER A 59 -12.85 -6.49 7.06
CA SER A 59 -12.26 -6.72 8.38
C SER A 59 -11.98 -8.21 8.67
N HIS A 60 -12.90 -9.09 8.23
CA HIS A 60 -12.74 -10.53 8.32
C HIS A 60 -11.55 -11.08 7.52
N LEU A 61 -11.13 -10.46 6.41
CA LEU A 61 -9.95 -10.93 5.67
C LEU A 61 -8.66 -10.70 6.46
N ILE A 62 -8.56 -9.62 7.22
CA ILE A 62 -7.40 -9.38 8.09
C ILE A 62 -7.37 -10.47 9.16
N TYR A 63 -8.49 -10.68 9.85
CA TYR A 63 -8.65 -11.75 10.83
C TYR A 63 -8.32 -13.14 10.27
N ASP A 64 -8.89 -13.52 9.12
CA ASP A 64 -8.72 -14.86 8.52
C ASP A 64 -7.28 -15.10 8.04
N ASN A 65 -6.58 -14.05 7.59
CA ASN A 65 -5.18 -14.17 7.17
C ASN A 65 -4.19 -14.15 8.34
N GLU A 66 -4.53 -13.46 9.43
CA GLU A 66 -3.60 -13.24 10.56
C GLU A 66 -3.79 -14.26 11.69
N LYS A 67 -5.02 -14.76 11.87
CA LYS A 67 -5.32 -15.80 12.87
C LYS A 67 -4.39 -17.02 12.80
N PRO A 68 -4.04 -17.57 11.62
CA PRO A 68 -3.11 -18.70 11.54
C PRO A 68 -1.76 -18.40 12.19
N TYR A 69 -1.24 -17.18 12.04
CA TYR A 69 0.04 -16.77 12.65
C TYR A 69 -0.09 -16.64 14.17
N ILE A 70 -1.22 -16.16 14.67
CA ILE A 70 -1.48 -16.12 16.11
C ILE A 70 -1.59 -17.54 16.69
N ASP A 71 -2.28 -18.46 16.02
CA ASP A 71 -2.40 -19.85 16.48
C ASP A 71 -1.03 -20.55 16.54
N GLU A 72 -0.18 -20.31 15.53
CA GLU A 72 1.19 -20.84 15.46
C GLU A 72 2.10 -20.17 16.51
N PHE A 73 1.96 -18.87 16.72
CA PHE A 73 2.65 -18.13 17.77
C PHE A 73 2.26 -18.62 19.18
N GLN A 74 0.98 -18.89 19.41
CA GLN A 74 0.49 -19.45 20.67
C GLN A 74 1.13 -20.81 20.98
N GLN A 75 1.30 -21.68 19.98
CA GLN A 75 2.00 -22.96 20.14
C GLN A 75 3.47 -22.73 20.51
N TYR A 76 4.17 -21.83 19.80
CA TYR A 76 5.55 -21.49 20.11
C TYR A 76 5.73 -20.95 21.53
N VAL A 77 4.84 -20.05 21.98
CA VAL A 77 4.84 -19.50 23.34
C VAL A 77 4.64 -20.60 24.38
N SER A 78 3.72 -21.53 24.13
CA SER A 78 3.42 -22.65 25.04
C SER A 78 4.57 -23.66 25.11
N ASP A 79 5.11 -24.08 23.96
CA ASP A 79 6.15 -25.11 23.88
C ASP A 79 7.48 -24.64 24.51
N ASN A 80 7.76 -23.34 24.44
CA ASN A 80 9.01 -22.75 24.94
C ASN A 80 8.84 -22.01 26.26
N ASN A 81 7.62 -21.98 26.82
CA ASN A 81 7.30 -21.30 28.08
C ASN A 81 7.75 -19.81 28.07
N ILE A 82 7.38 -19.10 27.00
CA ILE A 82 7.74 -17.70 26.75
C ILE A 82 6.90 -16.77 27.64
N SER A 83 7.56 -15.86 28.36
CA SER A 83 6.93 -14.73 29.07
C SER A 83 6.82 -13.50 28.18
N THR A 84 5.91 -12.58 28.50
CA THR A 84 5.85 -11.26 27.83
C THR A 84 7.16 -10.46 27.93
N THR A 85 8.01 -10.78 28.90
CA THR A 85 9.33 -10.17 29.10
C THR A 85 10.45 -10.78 28.26
N ASP A 86 10.23 -11.96 27.65
CA ASP A 86 11.18 -12.66 26.79
C ASP A 86 11.21 -12.09 25.37
N VAL A 87 11.35 -10.76 25.28
CA VAL A 87 11.21 -9.97 24.04
C VAL A 87 12.04 -10.52 22.90
N GLU A 88 13.29 -10.90 23.16
CA GLU A 88 14.22 -11.41 22.15
C GLU A 88 13.70 -12.68 21.47
N GLN A 89 13.09 -13.59 22.24
CA GLN A 89 12.62 -14.88 21.73
C GLN A 89 11.43 -14.74 20.79
N TYR A 90 10.46 -13.89 21.13
CA TYR A 90 9.34 -13.65 20.22
C TYR A 90 9.68 -12.63 19.13
N ASP A 91 10.66 -11.74 19.32
CA ASP A 91 11.21 -10.91 18.24
C ASP A 91 11.83 -11.76 17.12
N GLU A 92 12.62 -12.77 17.50
CA GLU A 92 13.22 -13.71 16.54
C GLU A 92 12.14 -14.49 15.79
N TRP A 93 11.15 -15.03 16.51
CA TRP A 93 10.03 -15.73 15.89
C TRP A 93 9.29 -14.85 14.88
N MET A 94 8.97 -13.60 15.25
CA MET A 94 8.27 -12.66 14.37
C MET A 94 9.11 -12.31 13.13
N SER A 95 10.44 -12.22 13.28
CA SER A 95 11.34 -12.01 12.16
C SER A 95 11.36 -13.20 11.20
N ASP A 96 11.47 -14.42 11.74
CA ASP A 96 11.52 -15.66 10.96
C ASP A 96 10.23 -15.93 10.18
N HIS A 97 9.08 -15.48 10.71
CA HIS A 97 7.76 -15.62 10.07
C HIS A 97 7.40 -14.44 9.17
N ASP A 98 8.39 -13.59 8.83
CA ASP A 98 8.26 -12.45 7.92
C ASP A 98 7.26 -11.37 8.40
N ILE A 99 6.95 -11.31 9.70
CA ILE A 99 5.97 -10.37 10.26
C ILE A 99 6.41 -8.91 10.03
N SER A 100 5.48 -8.06 9.59
CA SER A 100 5.74 -6.64 9.28
C SER A 100 5.53 -5.73 10.50
N PHE A 101 4.54 -6.02 11.32
CA PHE A 101 4.27 -5.32 12.57
C PHE A 101 3.61 -6.26 13.57
N TYR A 102 3.89 -6.06 14.86
CA TYR A 102 3.13 -6.72 15.92
C TYR A 102 3.11 -5.90 17.21
N SER A 103 2.13 -6.17 18.07
CA SER A 103 2.01 -5.57 19.39
C SER A 103 1.50 -6.57 20.42
N VAL A 104 1.98 -6.43 21.65
CA VAL A 104 1.55 -7.18 22.84
C VAL A 104 0.96 -6.17 23.84
N GLN A 105 -0.22 -6.48 24.35
CA GLN A 105 -0.96 -5.61 25.26
C GLN A 105 -1.43 -6.36 26.51
N GLU A 106 -1.39 -5.65 27.63
CA GLU A 106 -1.92 -6.09 28.91
C GLU A 106 -3.03 -5.10 29.29
N GLU A 107 -4.26 -5.58 29.47
CA GLU A 107 -5.43 -4.76 29.81
C GLU A 107 -5.64 -3.55 28.86
N GLY A 108 -5.50 -3.77 27.55
CA GLY A 108 -5.62 -2.72 26.52
C GLY A 108 -4.49 -1.68 26.53
N LYS A 109 -3.42 -1.91 27.30
CA LYS A 109 -2.22 -1.09 27.29
C LYS A 109 -1.10 -1.83 26.56
N VAL A 110 -0.60 -1.20 25.49
CA VAL A 110 0.57 -1.71 24.77
C VAL A 110 1.78 -1.76 25.70
N ILE A 111 2.27 -2.96 25.98
CA ILE A 111 3.48 -3.21 26.78
C ILE A 111 4.71 -3.37 25.88
N TYR A 112 4.52 -3.87 24.66
CA TYR A 112 5.57 -3.97 23.65
C TYR A 112 5.00 -3.89 22.23
N ASN A 113 5.74 -3.29 21.29
CA ASN A 113 5.45 -3.38 19.86
C ASN A 113 6.74 -3.27 19.04
N LYS A 114 6.71 -3.80 17.83
CA LYS A 114 7.80 -3.64 16.87
C LYS A 114 7.25 -3.56 15.45
N SER A 115 7.86 -2.68 14.67
CA SER A 115 7.58 -2.50 13.26
C SER A 115 8.85 -2.75 12.45
N ASN A 116 8.76 -3.65 11.48
CA ASN A 116 9.81 -3.86 10.49
C ASN A 116 9.63 -2.83 9.36
N VAL A 117 10.13 -1.61 9.59
CA VAL A 117 9.92 -0.43 8.75
C VAL A 117 10.38 -0.65 7.30
N ASP A 118 11.41 -1.47 7.06
CA ASP A 118 11.87 -1.80 5.71
C ASP A 118 10.80 -2.50 4.86
N LYS A 119 9.83 -3.18 5.50
CA LYS A 119 8.69 -3.82 4.83
C LYS A 119 7.48 -2.89 4.68
N LEU A 120 7.41 -1.80 5.44
CA LEU A 120 6.33 -0.83 5.37
C LEU A 120 6.70 0.31 4.42
N ILE A 121 6.16 0.28 3.20
CA ILE A 121 6.30 1.40 2.26
C ILE A 121 5.66 2.66 2.89
N SER A 122 6.33 3.82 2.81
CA SER A 122 5.90 5.06 3.49
C SER A 122 4.42 5.48 3.31
N PRO A 123 3.74 5.21 2.17
CA PRO A 123 2.29 5.45 2.05
C PRO A 123 1.45 4.54 2.96
N ALA A 124 1.83 3.26 3.12
CA ALA A 124 1.16 2.31 4.01
C ALA A 124 1.38 2.68 5.49
N LYS A 125 2.53 3.26 5.83
CA LYS A 125 2.86 3.73 7.19
C LYS A 125 1.88 4.80 7.71
N ASN A 126 1.32 5.63 6.83
CA ASN A 126 0.35 6.67 7.20
C ASN A 126 -1.10 6.18 7.19
N MET A 127 -1.37 5.04 6.55
CA MET A 127 -2.71 4.50 6.39
C MET A 127 -3.13 3.61 7.56
N TYR A 128 -2.15 2.96 8.21
CA TYR A 128 -2.38 2.28 9.48
C TYR A 128 -2.34 3.29 10.62
N ASP A 129 -3.51 3.88 10.86
CA ASP A 129 -3.79 4.42 12.17
C ASP A 129 -3.87 3.24 13.14
N TYR A 130 -2.80 3.03 13.92
CA TYR A 130 -2.68 1.98 14.94
C TYR A 130 -3.87 1.97 15.93
N ARG A 131 -4.73 2.99 15.91
CA ARG A 131 -6.02 3.02 16.63
C ARG A 131 -7.07 2.05 16.09
N PHE A 132 -6.89 1.45 14.90
CA PHE A 132 -7.77 0.42 14.35
C PHE A 132 -7.38 -1.02 14.74
N THR A 133 -6.22 -1.23 15.40
CA THR A 133 -5.73 -2.58 15.77
C THR A 133 -6.56 -3.25 16.86
N GLY A 134 -7.26 -2.48 17.70
CA GLY A 134 -8.10 -3.00 18.78
C GLY A 134 -9.20 -3.95 18.35
N SER A 135 -9.56 -3.99 17.06
CA SER A 135 -10.59 -4.91 16.54
C SER A 135 -10.06 -6.31 16.19
N TYR A 136 -8.74 -6.51 16.18
CA TYR A 136 -8.10 -7.74 15.66
C TYR A 136 -7.08 -8.34 16.62
N GLU A 137 -7.03 -7.84 17.84
CA GLU A 137 -6.22 -8.40 18.91
C GLU A 137 -6.80 -9.75 19.34
N LEU A 138 -5.94 -10.75 19.41
CA LEU A 138 -6.29 -12.10 19.82
C LEU A 138 -5.56 -12.47 21.11
N PRO A 139 -6.22 -13.17 22.04
CA PRO A 139 -5.59 -13.56 23.29
C PRO A 139 -4.50 -14.60 23.03
N VAL A 140 -3.35 -14.39 23.65
CA VAL A 140 -2.24 -15.34 23.70
C VAL A 140 -1.88 -15.57 25.17
N GLN A 141 -1.89 -16.82 25.59
CA GLN A 141 -1.46 -17.23 26.92
C GLN A 141 0.07 -17.34 26.94
N PHE A 142 0.72 -16.32 27.51
CA PHE A 142 2.14 -16.36 27.89
C PHE A 142 2.31 -17.08 29.23
N ALA A 143 3.56 -17.36 29.59
CA ALA A 143 3.91 -18.05 30.84
C ALA A 143 3.56 -17.24 32.10
N ASP A 144 3.54 -15.91 31.99
CA ASP A 144 3.30 -14.96 33.06
C ASP A 144 1.86 -14.43 33.08
N ILE A 145 1.30 -14.09 31.92
CA ILE A 145 -0.04 -13.52 31.77
C ILE A 145 -0.76 -13.98 30.49
N GLU A 146 -2.06 -13.79 30.43
CA GLU A 146 -2.78 -13.76 29.14
C GLU A 146 -2.69 -12.33 28.60
N ALA A 147 -2.23 -12.17 27.36
CA ALA A 147 -2.03 -10.87 26.72
C ALA A 147 -2.76 -10.81 25.38
N GLU A 148 -3.17 -9.60 25.00
CA GLU A 148 -3.78 -9.32 23.70
C GLU A 148 -2.68 -9.07 22.66
N VAL A 149 -2.62 -9.91 21.63
CA VAL A 149 -1.58 -9.86 20.61
C VAL A 149 -2.19 -9.56 19.24
N PHE A 150 -1.54 -8.64 18.54
CA PHE A 150 -1.84 -8.34 17.14
C PHE A 150 -0.61 -8.61 16.28
N ILE A 151 -0.78 -9.32 15.16
CA ILE A 151 0.27 -9.69 14.21
C ILE A 151 -0.18 -9.26 12.81
N TYR A 152 0.64 -8.47 12.13
CA TYR A 152 0.38 -7.98 10.78
C TYR A 152 1.50 -8.39 9.82
N THR A 153 1.15 -9.15 8.77
CA THR A 153 2.11 -9.72 7.80
C THR A 153 2.36 -8.84 6.58
N GLY A 154 1.59 -7.77 6.37
CA GLY A 154 1.72 -6.95 5.16
C GLY A 154 0.80 -7.37 4.01
N PHE A 155 -0.23 -8.19 4.24
CA PHE A 155 -1.15 -8.67 3.20
C PHE A 155 -1.75 -7.54 2.35
N THR A 156 -2.20 -6.44 2.96
CA THR A 156 -2.84 -5.35 2.21
C THR A 156 -1.86 -4.59 1.33
N ILE A 157 -0.56 -4.54 1.67
CA ILE A 157 0.47 -3.90 0.86
C ILE A 157 0.54 -4.55 -0.53
N LYS A 158 0.38 -5.88 -0.60
CA LYS A 158 0.34 -6.62 -1.87
C LYS A 158 -0.87 -6.22 -2.73
N LEU A 159 -2.02 -5.93 -2.10
CA LEU A 159 -3.21 -5.44 -2.81
C LEU A 159 -2.94 -4.05 -3.38
N TYR A 160 -2.45 -3.10 -2.57
CA TYR A 160 -2.15 -1.74 -3.04
C TYR A 160 -1.05 -1.69 -4.10
N MET A 161 -0.04 -2.57 -4.05
CA MET A 161 0.99 -2.64 -5.11
C MET A 161 0.45 -3.18 -6.44
N SER A 162 -0.72 -3.83 -6.43
CA SER A 162 -1.35 -4.39 -7.62
C SER A 162 -2.29 -3.40 -8.33
N PHE A 163 -2.58 -2.24 -7.71
CA PHE A 163 -3.41 -1.16 -8.25
C PHE A 163 -2.59 0.09 -8.54
#